data_AF-A0A965DVD9-F1
#
_entry.id   AF-A0A965DVD9-F1
#
_cell.length_a   1.000
_cell.length_b   1.000
_cell.length_c   1.000
_cell.angle_alpha   90.00
_cell.angle_beta   90.00
_cell.angle_gamma   90.00
#
_symmetry.space_group_name_H-M   'P 1'
#
loop_
_entity.id
_entity.type
_entity.pdbx_description
1 polymer ?
#
loop_
_entity_poly.entity_id
_entity_poly.type
_entity_poly.pdbx_seq_one_letter_code
_entity_poly.pdbx_strand_id
1 'polypeptide(L)'
;MKVTFDNRMFKKDMKNIVDYSIGFLDGIKKGKTEFLNIIGLETIELMKEYIDSSARVNPAILHHVYEWDQTGSPNARLFDINYTVSGLGLSFKSTFSQSVSIKNGSRVPFYDKARIMEAGIPVIIRPRQAQVLAFNDNGEEVFTQGPVKINNPGGDNVQGGFEKTFDEFFNRFFTQAFLRVSGVAKYLENPVAYKKNLPTGKRAGRSKGVETGYRWIANAGIGA
;
A
#
# COMPACT_ATOMS: atom_id res chain seq x y z
N MET A 1 -4.31 -69.29 19.62
CA MET A 1 -5.34 -68.23 19.77
C MET A 1 -4.99 -67.11 18.79
N LYS A 2 -5.86 -66.78 17.82
CA LYS A 2 -5.57 -65.75 16.80
C LYS A 2 -6.33 -64.49 17.20
N VAL A 3 -5.61 -63.45 17.64
CA VAL A 3 -6.23 -62.18 18.05
C VAL A 3 -6.58 -61.37 16.80
N THR A 4 -7.86 -61.03 16.66
CA THR A 4 -8.38 -60.16 15.59
C THR A 4 -8.69 -58.78 16.15
N PHE A 5 -8.01 -57.75 15.62
CA PHE A 5 -8.26 -56.35 16.00
C PHE A 5 -9.24 -55.69 15.02
N ASP A 6 -10.36 -55.14 15.51
CA ASP A 6 -11.24 -54.29 14.70
C ASP A 6 -10.63 -52.90 14.55
N ASN A 7 -10.02 -52.65 13.39
CA ASN A 7 -9.36 -51.39 13.06
C ASN A 7 -10.21 -50.45 12.19
N ARG A 8 -11.49 -50.77 11.95
CA ARG A 8 -12.34 -49.97 11.04
C ARG A 8 -12.52 -48.54 11.52
N MET A 9 -12.80 -48.36 12.82
CA MET A 9 -12.96 -47.05 13.42
C MET A 9 -11.66 -46.25 13.40
N PHE A 10 -10.53 -46.89 13.74
CA PHE A 10 -9.21 -46.26 13.68
C PHE A 10 -8.88 -45.79 12.26
N LYS A 11 -9.06 -46.64 11.24
CA LYS A 11 -8.82 -46.29 9.84
C LYS A 11 -9.71 -45.13 9.38
N LYS A 12 -10.99 -45.13 9.78
CA LYS A 12 -11.92 -44.03 9.48
C LYS A 12 -11.47 -42.72 10.11
N ASP A 13 -11.13 -42.74 11.40
CA ASP A 13 -10.67 -41.55 12.12
C ASP A 13 -9.37 -41.00 11.53
N MET A 14 -8.40 -41.87 11.22
CA MET A 14 -7.15 -41.47 10.57
C MET A 14 -7.37 -40.88 9.18
N LYS A 15 -8.24 -41.49 8.37
CA LYS A 15 -8.62 -40.95 7.05
C LYS A 15 -9.24 -39.56 7.21
N ASN A 16 -10.18 -39.39 8.13
CA ASN A 16 -10.84 -38.11 8.35
C ASN A 16 -9.87 -37.03 8.84
N ILE A 17 -8.87 -37.37 9.67
CA ILE A 17 -7.83 -36.42 10.11
C ILE A 17 -6.96 -35.97 8.92
N VAL A 18 -6.57 -36.90 8.04
CA VAL A 18 -5.82 -36.57 6.82
C VAL A 18 -6.68 -35.68 5.91
N ASP A 19 -7.93 -36.07 5.67
CA ASP A 19 -8.88 -35.30 4.86
C ASP A 19 -9.13 -33.90 5.45
N TYR A 20 -9.24 -33.78 6.77
CA TYR A 20 -9.36 -32.52 7.48
C TYR A 20 -8.15 -31.61 7.23
N SER A 21 -6.94 -32.17 7.30
CA SER A 21 -5.70 -31.42 7.03
C SER A 21 -5.62 -30.93 5.59
N ILE A 22 -5.97 -31.77 4.61
CA ILE A 22 -6.01 -31.36 3.21
C ILE A 22 -7.09 -30.29 3.00
N GLY A 23 -8.27 -30.49 3.57
CA GLY A 23 -9.35 -29.51 3.52
C GLY A 23 -8.96 -28.18 4.14
N PHE A 24 -8.20 -28.17 5.24
CA PHE A 24 -7.72 -26.94 5.86
C PHE A 24 -6.82 -26.13 4.90
N LEU A 25 -5.89 -26.78 4.22
CA LEU A 25 -5.04 -26.14 3.20
C LEU A 25 -5.87 -25.61 2.02
N ASP A 26 -6.86 -26.36 1.55
CA ASP A 26 -7.79 -25.88 0.52
C ASP A 26 -8.58 -24.65 0.98
N GLY A 27 -9.04 -24.67 2.24
CA GLY A 27 -9.75 -23.57 2.87
C GLY A 27 -8.91 -22.30 2.89
N ILE A 28 -7.64 -22.42 3.29
CA ILE A 28 -6.68 -21.30 3.24
C ILE A 28 -6.55 -20.77 1.81
N LYS A 29 -6.37 -21.65 0.83
CA LYS A 29 -6.24 -21.25 -0.57
C LYS A 29 -7.48 -20.50 -1.07
N LYS A 30 -8.68 -20.94 -0.66
CA LYS A 30 -9.96 -20.27 -0.99
C LYS A 30 -10.12 -18.92 -0.30
N GLY A 31 -9.65 -18.79 0.95
CA GLY A 31 -9.72 -17.55 1.72
C GLY A 31 -8.62 -16.54 1.39
N LYS A 32 -7.62 -16.90 0.56
CA LYS A 32 -6.50 -16.05 0.19
C LYS A 32 -6.94 -14.68 -0.35
N THR A 33 -7.98 -14.64 -1.20
CA THR A 33 -8.47 -13.37 -1.76
C THR A 33 -9.01 -12.44 -0.68
N GLU A 34 -9.79 -12.98 0.27
CA GLU A 34 -10.34 -12.20 1.38
C GLU A 34 -9.23 -11.63 2.25
N PHE A 35 -8.25 -12.47 2.60
CA PHE A 35 -7.07 -12.06 3.33
C PHE A 35 -6.30 -10.92 2.62
N LEU A 36 -6.05 -11.06 1.32
CA LEU A 36 -5.33 -10.03 0.56
C LEU A 36 -6.10 -8.71 0.47
N ASN A 37 -7.44 -8.74 0.46
CA ASN A 37 -8.25 -7.51 0.50
C ASN A 37 -8.09 -6.78 1.84
N ILE A 38 -8.13 -7.52 2.96
CA ILE A 38 -7.91 -6.96 4.31
C ILE A 38 -6.53 -6.32 4.40
N ILE A 39 -5.48 -7.06 4.01
CA ILE A 39 -4.10 -6.55 3.97
C ILE A 39 -4.00 -5.32 3.06
N GLY A 40 -4.60 -5.36 1.87
CA GLY A 40 -4.59 -4.24 0.93
C GLY A 40 -5.16 -2.95 1.54
N LEU A 41 -6.28 -3.03 2.24
CA LEU A 41 -6.91 -1.89 2.91
C LEU A 41 -6.01 -1.28 3.99
N GLU A 42 -5.53 -2.10 4.92
CA GLU A 42 -4.67 -1.62 6.01
C GLU A 42 -3.35 -1.04 5.50
N THR A 43 -2.79 -1.63 4.44
CA THR A 43 -1.56 -1.16 3.83
C THR A 43 -1.71 0.22 3.21
N ILE A 44 -2.86 0.52 2.58
CA ILE A 44 -3.11 1.84 1.99
C ILE A 44 -3.05 2.92 3.05
N GLU A 45 -3.76 2.75 4.16
CA GLU A 45 -3.83 3.77 5.22
C GLU A 45 -2.45 4.03 5.82
N LEU A 46 -1.71 2.97 6.13
CA LEU A 46 -0.36 3.11 6.69
C LEU A 46 0.64 3.70 5.70
N MET A 47 0.53 3.35 4.42
CA MET A 47 1.40 3.94 3.39
C MET A 47 1.12 5.43 3.23
N LYS A 48 -0.17 5.83 3.25
CA LYS A 48 -0.58 7.23 3.22
C LYS A 48 -0.02 8.01 4.41
N GLU A 49 -0.08 7.45 5.62
CA GLU A 49 0.52 8.03 6.82
C GLU A 49 2.05 8.10 6.75
N TYR A 50 2.70 7.06 6.22
CA TYR A 50 4.14 7.00 6.03
C TYR A 50 4.63 8.09 5.07
N ILE A 51 3.96 8.28 3.93
CA ILE A 51 4.31 9.31 2.95
C ILE A 51 4.11 10.71 3.57
N ASP A 52 3.01 10.94 4.29
CA ASP A 52 2.78 12.20 4.99
C ASP A 52 3.87 12.51 6.02
N SER A 53 4.29 11.51 6.78
CA SER A 53 5.38 11.65 7.74
C SER A 53 6.71 11.95 7.05
N SER A 54 7.02 11.21 5.98
CA SER A 54 8.22 11.39 5.17
C SER A 54 8.27 12.79 4.55
N ALA A 55 7.12 13.30 4.10
CA ALA A 55 7.01 14.64 3.52
C ALA A 55 7.25 15.76 4.55
N ARG A 56 6.83 15.57 5.81
CA ARG A 56 7.16 16.51 6.90
C ARG A 56 8.64 16.50 7.26
N VAL A 57 9.27 15.33 7.22
CA VAL A 57 10.70 15.16 7.51
C VAL A 57 11.57 15.72 6.38
N ASN A 58 11.17 15.49 5.13
CA ASN A 58 11.91 15.96 3.96
C ASN A 58 10.99 16.60 2.90
N PRO A 59 10.55 17.86 3.11
CA PRO A 59 9.70 18.57 2.17
C PRO A 59 10.35 18.76 0.78
N ALA A 60 11.69 18.84 0.72
CA ALA A 60 12.42 19.06 -0.52
C ALA A 60 12.21 17.93 -1.56
N ILE A 61 11.82 16.73 -1.11
CA ILE A 61 11.55 15.59 -1.99
C ILE A 61 10.06 15.48 -2.35
N LEU A 62 9.15 15.82 -1.42
CA LEU A 62 7.74 15.41 -1.52
C LEU A 62 6.72 16.56 -1.58
N HIS A 63 7.13 17.83 -1.47
CA HIS A 63 6.18 18.96 -1.49
C HIS A 63 5.34 19.04 -2.77
N HIS A 64 5.78 18.43 -3.88
CA HIS A 64 5.08 18.45 -5.16
C HIS A 64 3.81 17.59 -5.17
N VAL A 65 3.75 16.55 -4.33
CA VAL A 65 2.58 15.68 -4.19
C VAL A 65 1.59 16.16 -3.12
N TYR A 66 1.70 17.42 -2.69
CA TYR A 66 0.74 18.11 -1.83
C TYR A 66 0.33 19.46 -2.42
N GLU A 67 -0.78 20.02 -1.96
CA GLU A 67 -1.13 21.41 -2.20
C GLU A 67 -0.04 22.36 -1.66
N TRP A 68 0.03 23.56 -2.24
CA TRP A 68 1.02 24.55 -1.83
C TRP A 68 0.91 24.85 -0.32
N ASP A 69 2.07 24.97 0.32
CA ASP A 69 2.22 25.29 1.75
C ASP A 69 1.58 24.27 2.73
N GLN A 70 1.19 23.09 2.24
CA GLN A 70 0.54 22.03 3.03
C GLN A 70 1.26 20.67 2.90
N THR A 71 2.59 20.70 2.79
CA THR A 71 3.39 19.48 2.64
C THR A 71 3.22 18.54 3.83
N GLY A 72 2.86 17.28 3.55
CA GLY A 72 2.61 16.26 4.57
C GLY A 72 1.27 16.40 5.30
N SER A 73 0.36 17.24 4.83
CA SER A 73 -1.01 17.31 5.34
C SER A 73 -1.90 16.27 4.63
N PRO A 74 -2.63 15.40 5.36
CA PRO A 74 -3.49 14.38 4.75
C PRO A 74 -4.55 14.93 3.79
N ASN A 75 -5.10 16.10 4.10
CA ASN A 75 -6.15 16.74 3.31
C ASN A 75 -5.62 17.48 2.08
N ALA A 76 -4.30 17.59 1.95
CA ALA A 76 -3.63 18.30 0.86
C ALA A 76 -3.01 17.37 -0.18
N ARG A 77 -3.16 16.05 -0.04
CA ARG A 77 -2.52 15.08 -0.92
C ARG A 77 -2.99 15.27 -2.37
N LEU A 78 -2.02 15.34 -3.27
CA LEU A 78 -2.22 15.29 -4.72
C LEU A 78 -2.02 13.88 -5.28
N PHE A 79 -2.15 12.87 -4.42
CA PHE A 79 -2.07 11.47 -4.77
C PHE A 79 -3.17 10.68 -4.08
N ASP A 80 -3.61 9.62 -4.73
CA ASP A 80 -4.40 8.56 -4.12
C ASP A 80 -3.80 7.20 -4.44
N ILE A 81 -4.03 6.25 -3.55
CA ILE A 81 -3.48 4.90 -3.63
C ILE A 81 -4.64 3.93 -3.62
N ASN A 82 -4.59 2.99 -4.56
CA ASN A 82 -5.55 1.90 -4.67
C ASN A 82 -4.80 0.56 -4.77
N TYR A 83 -5.48 -0.54 -4.48
CA TYR A 83 -4.93 -1.88 -4.67
C TYR A 83 -5.82 -2.73 -5.56
N THR A 84 -5.24 -3.80 -6.10
CA THR A 84 -5.96 -4.86 -6.79
C THR A 84 -5.53 -6.22 -6.25
N VAL A 85 -6.51 -7.11 -6.06
CA VAL A 85 -6.26 -8.52 -5.73
C VAL A 85 -6.58 -9.36 -6.94
N SER A 86 -5.63 -10.18 -7.36
CA SER A 86 -5.76 -11.11 -8.48
C SER A 86 -5.18 -12.48 -8.12
N GLY A 87 -5.30 -13.45 -9.04
CA GLY A 87 -4.66 -14.76 -8.89
C GLY A 87 -3.14 -14.70 -8.71
N LEU A 88 -2.50 -13.62 -9.19
CA LEU A 88 -1.06 -13.38 -9.05
C LEU A 88 -0.69 -12.87 -7.65
N GLY A 89 -1.58 -12.11 -6.99
CA GLY A 89 -1.33 -11.53 -5.68
C GLY A 89 -2.00 -10.18 -5.48
N LEU A 90 -1.44 -9.42 -4.54
CA LEU A 90 -1.83 -8.06 -4.21
C LEU A 90 -0.89 -7.08 -4.93
N SER A 91 -1.45 -6.07 -5.58
CA SER A 91 -0.69 -5.02 -6.26
C SER A 91 -1.23 -3.65 -5.87
N PHE A 92 -0.34 -2.69 -5.68
CA PHE A 92 -0.69 -1.31 -5.34
C PHE A 92 -0.42 -0.40 -6.54
N LYS A 93 -1.26 0.60 -6.70
CA LYS A 93 -1.13 1.65 -7.72
C LYS A 93 -1.39 3.01 -7.09
N SER A 94 -0.67 4.02 -7.57
CA SER A 94 -0.90 5.41 -7.21
C SER A 94 -1.38 6.20 -8.43
N THR A 95 -2.17 7.24 -8.17
CA THR A 95 -2.60 8.21 -9.19
C THR A 95 -2.42 9.61 -8.64
N PHE A 96 -2.01 10.55 -9.49
CA PHE A 96 -1.94 11.96 -9.11
C PHE A 96 -3.23 12.71 -9.44
N SER A 97 -3.54 13.73 -8.65
CA SER A 97 -4.65 14.65 -8.86
C SER A 97 -4.16 16.07 -9.17
N GLN A 98 -5.06 16.86 -9.75
CA GLN A 98 -4.82 18.26 -10.10
C GLN A 98 -4.78 19.13 -8.83
N SER A 99 -3.72 19.91 -8.68
CA SER A 99 -3.65 20.96 -7.65
C SER A 99 -4.73 22.02 -7.86
N VAL A 100 -5.45 22.40 -6.82
CA VAL A 100 -6.47 23.45 -6.88
C VAL A 100 -6.00 24.77 -6.26
N SER A 101 -4.93 24.74 -5.47
CA SER A 101 -4.39 25.94 -4.84
C SER A 101 -3.69 26.86 -5.85
N ILE A 102 -3.98 28.17 -5.73
CA ILE A 102 -3.32 29.21 -6.51
C ILE A 102 -2.19 29.77 -5.65
N LYS A 103 -0.95 29.53 -6.08
CA LYS A 103 0.24 30.09 -5.42
C LYS A 103 0.22 31.62 -5.52
N ASN A 104 0.68 32.30 -4.46
CA ASN A 104 0.81 33.75 -4.47
C ASN A 104 1.63 34.22 -5.69
N GLY A 105 1.14 35.27 -6.36
CA GLY A 105 1.68 35.76 -7.64
C GLY A 105 1.11 35.08 -8.89
N SER A 106 0.27 34.05 -8.76
CA SER A 106 -0.45 33.42 -9.88
C SER A 106 -1.94 33.78 -9.90
N ARG A 107 -2.57 33.64 -11.07
CA ARG A 107 -4.03 33.74 -11.25
C ARG A 107 -4.70 32.38 -11.47
N VAL A 108 -3.90 31.34 -11.65
CA VAL A 108 -4.35 29.96 -11.94
C VAL A 108 -3.50 28.97 -11.16
N PRO A 109 -4.00 27.75 -10.87
CA PRO A 109 -3.17 26.71 -10.28
C PRO A 109 -2.09 26.25 -11.26
N PHE A 110 -1.10 25.54 -10.73
CA PHE A 110 -0.15 24.80 -11.56
C PHE A 110 -0.84 23.52 -12.05
N TYR A 111 -1.22 23.47 -13.33
CA TYR A 111 -1.82 22.29 -13.95
C TYR A 111 -0.87 21.11 -14.02
N ASP A 112 -1.35 19.91 -13.66
CA ASP A 112 -0.59 18.66 -13.59
C ASP A 112 0.67 18.73 -12.70
N LYS A 113 0.65 19.59 -11.67
CA LYS A 113 1.78 19.86 -10.76
C LYS A 113 2.54 18.59 -10.35
N ALA A 114 1.85 17.67 -9.67
CA ALA A 114 2.47 16.46 -9.11
C ALA A 114 3.12 15.61 -10.21
N ARG A 115 2.42 15.37 -11.32
CA ARG A 115 2.94 14.60 -12.46
C ARG A 115 4.15 15.27 -13.11
N ILE A 116 4.07 16.58 -13.38
CA ILE A 116 5.15 17.33 -14.04
C ILE A 116 6.41 17.31 -13.20
N MET A 117 6.27 17.54 -11.89
CA MET A 117 7.40 17.58 -10.97
C MET A 117 7.98 16.18 -10.70
N GLU A 118 7.12 15.18 -10.47
CA GLU A 118 7.57 13.79 -10.23
C GLU A 118 8.32 13.23 -11.43
N ALA A 119 7.83 13.47 -12.65
CA ALA A 119 8.46 13.00 -13.88
C ALA A 119 9.64 13.88 -14.33
N GLY A 120 9.89 15.02 -13.68
CA GLY A 120 10.93 15.97 -14.09
C GLY A 120 10.68 16.59 -15.47
N ILE A 121 9.42 16.84 -15.82
CA ILE A 121 9.06 17.43 -17.13
C ILE A 121 9.45 18.91 -17.14
N PRO A 122 10.34 19.37 -18.04
CA PRO A 122 10.73 20.76 -18.08
C PRO A 122 9.55 21.69 -18.40
N VAL A 123 9.51 22.85 -17.76
CA VAL A 123 8.53 23.90 -18.07
C VAL A 123 9.20 25.15 -18.62
N ILE A 124 8.48 25.87 -19.48
CA ILE A 124 8.94 27.15 -20.03
C ILE A 124 7.98 28.24 -19.55
N ILE A 125 8.53 29.21 -18.83
CA ILE A 125 7.81 30.39 -18.37
C ILE A 125 8.07 31.53 -19.37
N ARG A 126 7.01 32.22 -19.78
CA ARG A 126 7.06 33.32 -20.76
C ARG A 126 6.27 34.52 -20.25
N PRO A 127 6.72 35.76 -20.52
CA PRO A 127 5.88 36.93 -20.32
C PRO A 127 4.59 36.79 -21.13
N ARG A 128 3.43 37.08 -20.51
CA ARG A 128 2.12 37.08 -21.18
C ARG A 128 1.57 38.49 -21.42
N GLN A 129 1.65 39.35 -20.41
CA GLN A 129 1.10 40.72 -20.44
C GLN A 129 2.20 41.79 -20.44
N ALA A 130 3.30 41.54 -19.73
CA ALA A 130 4.45 42.43 -19.65
C ALA A 130 5.51 42.05 -20.69
N GLN A 131 6.49 42.95 -20.90
CA GLN A 131 7.66 42.70 -21.75
C GLN A 131 8.77 41.89 -21.06
N VAL A 132 8.71 41.76 -19.73
CA VAL A 132 9.71 41.06 -18.91
C VAL A 132 9.03 40.12 -17.90
N LEU A 133 9.73 39.05 -17.55
CA LEU A 133 9.51 38.30 -16.31
C LEU A 133 10.26 38.99 -15.18
N ALA A 134 9.66 39.01 -13.99
CA ALA A 134 10.26 39.48 -12.75
C ALA A 134 10.08 38.41 -11.68
N PHE A 135 11.17 37.95 -11.06
CA PHE A 135 11.14 36.95 -10.00
C PHE A 135 12.39 37.04 -9.13
N ASN A 136 12.30 36.56 -7.89
CA ASN A 136 13.46 36.47 -7.01
C ASN A 136 14.20 35.14 -7.25
N ASP A 137 15.50 35.22 -7.42
CA ASP A 137 16.41 34.07 -7.49
C ASP A 137 17.58 34.29 -6.51
N ASN A 138 17.79 33.35 -5.59
CA ASN A 138 18.81 33.43 -4.53
C ASN A 138 18.86 34.77 -3.74
N GLY A 139 17.72 35.44 -3.58
CA GLY A 139 17.61 36.71 -2.85
C GLY A 139 17.80 37.96 -3.70
N GLU A 140 18.09 37.81 -5.00
CA GLU A 140 18.18 38.90 -5.97
C GLU A 140 16.94 38.96 -6.85
N GLU A 141 16.49 40.17 -7.18
CA GLU A 141 15.38 40.37 -8.12
C GLU A 141 15.92 40.30 -9.55
N VAL A 142 15.43 39.34 -10.33
CA VAL A 142 15.84 39.07 -11.71
C VAL A 142 14.76 39.55 -12.68
N PHE A 143 15.19 40.31 -13.70
CA PHE A 143 14.35 40.74 -14.82
C PHE A 143 14.85 40.14 -16.13
N THR A 144 13.99 39.49 -16.90
CA THR A 144 14.36 38.93 -18.21
C THR A 144 13.27 39.10 -19.26
N GLN A 145 13.66 39.53 -20.46
CA GLN A 145 12.75 39.67 -21.60
C GLN A 145 12.42 38.32 -22.28
N GLY A 146 13.25 37.31 -22.06
CA GLY A 146 13.14 36.01 -22.73
C GLY A 146 12.39 34.95 -21.94
N PRO A 147 11.97 33.85 -22.59
CA PRO A 147 11.49 32.66 -21.90
C PRO A 147 12.55 32.11 -20.94
N VAL A 148 12.13 31.70 -19.76
CA VAL A 148 12.96 30.94 -18.82
C VAL A 148 12.55 29.47 -18.88
N LYS A 149 13.51 28.59 -19.16
CA LYS A 149 13.31 27.14 -19.11
C LYS A 149 13.75 26.62 -17.74
N ILE A 150 12.84 25.96 -17.04
CA ILE A 150 13.11 25.25 -15.80
C ILE A 150 13.18 23.77 -16.13
N ASN A 151 14.39 23.19 -16.02
CA ASN A 151 14.59 21.78 -16.35
C ASN A 151 13.96 20.85 -15.31
N ASN A 152 14.09 21.17 -14.02
CA ASN A 152 13.58 20.36 -12.91
C ASN A 152 12.63 21.20 -12.03
N PRO A 153 11.34 21.31 -12.39
CA PRO A 153 10.38 22.04 -11.58
C PRO A 153 10.26 21.40 -10.19
N GLY A 154 10.38 22.20 -9.13
CA GLY A 154 10.40 21.71 -7.75
C GLY A 154 11.81 21.40 -7.20
N GLY A 155 12.83 21.32 -8.06
CA GLY A 155 14.21 21.05 -7.67
C GLY A 155 14.66 19.62 -7.97
N ASP A 156 15.98 19.40 -7.92
CA ASP A 156 16.60 18.16 -8.41
C ASP A 156 16.20 16.91 -7.62
N ASN A 157 15.84 17.07 -6.34
CA ASN A 157 15.46 15.98 -5.45
C ASN A 157 13.98 15.56 -5.58
N VAL A 158 13.19 16.29 -6.37
CA VAL A 158 11.75 16.05 -6.53
C VAL A 158 11.46 14.94 -7.54
N GLN A 159 12.28 14.85 -8.59
CA GLN A 159 12.08 13.85 -9.62
C GLN A 159 12.23 12.42 -9.06
N GLY A 160 11.18 11.61 -9.26
CA GLY A 160 11.07 10.26 -8.71
C GLY A 160 11.00 10.22 -7.18
N GLY A 161 10.76 11.36 -6.51
CA GLY A 161 10.77 11.45 -5.05
C GLY A 161 9.62 10.66 -4.43
N PHE A 162 8.44 10.72 -5.05
CA PHE A 162 7.28 9.95 -4.61
C PHE A 162 7.50 8.45 -4.87
N GLU A 163 7.96 8.07 -6.06
CA GLU A 163 8.26 6.67 -6.41
C GLU A 163 9.26 6.05 -5.43
N LYS A 164 10.38 6.74 -5.14
CA LYS A 164 11.38 6.27 -4.17
C LYS A 164 10.79 6.07 -2.77
N THR A 165 9.93 6.99 -2.32
CA THR A 165 9.27 6.91 -1.01
C THR A 165 8.28 5.73 -0.97
N PHE A 166 7.55 5.51 -2.07
CA PHE A 166 6.63 4.40 -2.24
C PHE A 166 7.39 3.06 -2.21
N ASP A 167 8.52 2.96 -2.91
CA ASP A 167 9.37 1.77 -2.88
C ASP A 167 10.01 1.53 -1.51
N GLU A 168 10.45 2.60 -0.84
CA GLU A 168 11.02 2.48 0.50
C GLU A 168 10.01 1.91 1.50
N PHE A 169 8.74 2.32 1.39
CA PHE A 169 7.68 1.75 2.20
C PHE A 169 7.62 0.22 2.06
N PHE A 170 7.56 -0.31 0.84
CA PHE A 170 7.47 -1.77 0.65
C PHE A 170 8.76 -2.52 0.99
N ASN A 171 9.91 -1.95 0.62
CA ASN A 171 11.20 -2.62 0.77
C ASN A 171 11.71 -2.62 2.22
N ARG A 172 11.35 -1.60 3.01
CA ARG A 172 11.85 -1.43 4.39
C ARG A 172 10.74 -1.44 5.42
N PHE A 173 9.75 -0.55 5.30
CA PHE A 173 8.77 -0.33 6.36
C PHE A 173 7.75 -1.47 6.46
N PHE A 174 7.24 -1.94 5.34
CA PHE A 174 6.17 -2.95 5.28
C PHE A 174 6.61 -4.28 5.90
N THR A 175 7.80 -4.77 5.56
CA THR A 175 8.29 -6.05 6.07
C THR A 175 8.73 -5.98 7.53
N GLN A 176 9.26 -4.84 7.98
CA GLN A 176 9.80 -4.68 9.33
C GLN A 176 8.76 -4.26 10.37
N ALA A 177 7.89 -3.31 10.01
CA ALA A 177 6.95 -2.70 10.94
C ALA A 177 5.53 -3.24 10.73
N PHE A 178 5.02 -3.22 9.49
CA PHE A 178 3.60 -3.52 9.27
C PHE A 178 3.20 -4.93 9.70
N LEU A 179 3.82 -5.97 9.14
CA LEU A 179 3.42 -7.36 9.43
C LEU A 179 3.55 -7.73 10.92
N ARG A 180 4.42 -7.03 11.65
CA ARG A 180 4.62 -7.22 13.09
C ARG A 180 3.60 -6.43 13.91
N VAL A 181 3.39 -5.15 13.58
CA VAL A 181 2.49 -4.24 14.30
C VAL A 181 1.03 -4.62 14.06
N SER A 182 0.66 -5.05 12.86
CA SER A 182 -0.71 -5.50 12.54
C SER A 182 -1.06 -6.86 13.14
N GLY A 183 -0.13 -7.52 13.84
CA GLY A 183 -0.36 -8.86 14.41
C GLY A 183 -0.49 -9.98 13.37
N VAL A 184 -0.47 -9.67 12.06
CA VAL A 184 -0.66 -10.63 10.97
C VAL A 184 0.42 -11.73 11.00
N ALA A 185 1.69 -11.38 11.19
CA ALA A 185 2.76 -12.37 11.29
C ALA A 185 2.49 -13.35 12.45
N LYS A 186 2.19 -12.80 13.64
CA LYS A 186 1.88 -13.57 14.85
C LYS A 186 0.64 -14.46 14.67
N TYR A 187 -0.38 -13.98 13.97
CA TYR A 187 -1.59 -14.74 13.67
C TYR A 187 -1.27 -15.96 12.79
N LEU A 188 -0.44 -15.75 11.76
CA LEU A 188 -0.08 -16.79 10.80
C LEU A 188 0.87 -17.86 11.39
N GLU A 189 1.67 -17.51 12.39
CA GLU A 189 2.57 -18.44 13.09
C GLU A 189 1.85 -19.58 13.81
N ASN A 190 0.62 -19.36 14.31
CA ASN A 190 -0.09 -20.33 15.13
C ASN A 190 -1.53 -20.53 14.66
N PRO A 191 -1.83 -21.58 13.86
CA PRO A 191 -3.18 -21.89 13.41
C PRO A 191 -4.02 -22.53 14.54
N VAL A 192 -4.31 -21.78 15.60
CA VAL A 192 -5.10 -22.22 16.77
C VAL A 192 -6.44 -22.81 16.33
N ALA A 193 -7.04 -22.25 15.27
CA ALA A 193 -8.29 -22.74 14.68
C ALA A 193 -8.20 -24.19 14.19
N TYR A 194 -7.05 -24.61 13.64
CA TYR A 194 -6.81 -25.99 13.22
C TYR A 194 -6.84 -26.93 14.42
N LYS A 195 -6.01 -26.63 15.45
CA LYS A 195 -5.93 -27.46 16.66
C LYS A 195 -7.28 -27.56 17.37
N LYS A 196 -7.98 -26.42 17.53
CA LYS A 196 -9.28 -26.34 18.21
C LYS A 196 -10.36 -27.18 17.51
N ASN A 197 -10.34 -27.25 16.18
CA ASN A 197 -11.37 -27.95 15.40
C ASN A 197 -10.99 -29.38 15.01
N LEU A 198 -9.79 -29.87 15.37
CA LEU A 198 -9.34 -31.23 15.07
C LEU A 198 -10.29 -32.33 15.57
N PRO A 199 -10.90 -32.26 16.78
CA PRO A 199 -11.87 -33.26 17.22
C PRO A 199 -13.10 -33.34 16.31
N THR A 200 -13.57 -32.20 15.81
CA THR A 200 -14.66 -32.12 14.84
C THR A 200 -14.21 -32.58 13.45
N GLY A 201 -12.98 -32.22 13.06
CA GLY A 201 -12.32 -32.68 11.83
C GLY A 201 -12.20 -34.20 11.77
N LYS A 202 -11.87 -34.87 12.89
CA LYS A 202 -11.87 -36.34 12.97
C LYS A 202 -13.22 -36.97 12.64
N ARG A 203 -14.33 -36.28 12.93
CA ARG A 203 -15.70 -36.77 12.65
C ARG A 203 -16.16 -36.41 11.23
N ALA A 204 -15.87 -35.19 10.77
CA ALA A 204 -16.42 -34.62 9.54
C ALA A 204 -15.48 -34.64 8.33
N GLY A 205 -14.17 -34.82 8.53
CA GLY A 205 -13.16 -34.89 7.47
C GLY A 205 -12.97 -33.57 6.72
N ARG A 206 -12.88 -33.66 5.38
CA ARG A 206 -12.44 -32.57 4.50
C ARG A 206 -13.31 -31.33 4.57
N SER A 207 -14.63 -31.48 4.59
CA SER A 207 -15.57 -30.35 4.57
C SER A 207 -15.33 -29.40 5.74
N LYS A 208 -15.10 -29.95 6.94
CA LYS A 208 -14.76 -29.17 8.12
C LYS A 208 -13.38 -28.52 8.03
N GLY A 209 -12.44 -29.20 7.37
CA GLY A 209 -11.13 -28.64 7.05
C GLY A 209 -11.27 -27.36 6.24
N VAL A 210 -12.00 -27.42 5.12
CA VAL A 210 -12.23 -26.28 4.22
C VAL A 210 -12.84 -25.09 4.95
N GLU A 211 -13.90 -25.34 5.72
CA GLU A 211 -14.56 -24.28 6.52
C GLU A 211 -13.58 -23.66 7.53
N THR A 212 -12.81 -24.48 8.24
CA THR A 212 -11.87 -24.01 9.28
C THR A 212 -10.73 -23.20 8.66
N GLY A 213 -10.13 -23.70 7.57
CA GLY A 213 -9.02 -23.03 6.89
C GLY A 213 -9.44 -21.70 6.27
N TYR A 214 -10.61 -21.66 5.63
CA TYR A 214 -11.17 -20.44 5.06
C TYR A 214 -11.39 -19.38 6.14
N ARG A 215 -12.09 -19.75 7.23
CA ARG A 215 -12.35 -18.81 8.33
C ARG A 215 -11.08 -18.36 9.03
N TRP A 216 -10.08 -19.23 9.18
CA TRP A 216 -8.82 -18.84 9.80
C TRP A 216 -8.11 -17.77 8.96
N ILE A 217 -7.87 -18.01 7.67
CA ILE A 217 -7.13 -17.03 6.86
C ILE A 217 -7.93 -15.75 6.61
N ALA A 218 -9.26 -15.84 6.43
CA ALA A 218 -10.12 -14.67 6.17
C ALA A 218 -10.23 -13.73 7.38
N ASN A 219 -9.88 -14.19 8.59
CA ASN A 219 -9.84 -13.35 9.78
C ASN A 219 -8.42 -12.92 10.15
N ALA A 220 -7.40 -13.24 9.34
CA ALA A 220 -6.06 -12.73 9.54
C ALA A 220 -6.05 -11.23 9.18
N GLY A 221 -5.86 -10.37 10.19
CA GLY A 221 -5.83 -8.89 10.05
C GLY A 221 -6.93 -8.18 10.86
N ILE A 222 -8.08 -8.79 11.10
CA ILE A 222 -9.17 -8.15 11.86
C ILE A 222 -8.87 -8.22 13.37
N GLY A 223 -8.35 -7.13 13.94
CA GLY A 223 -8.16 -6.96 15.40
C GLY A 223 -7.08 -7.84 16.02
N ALA A 224 -6.03 -8.16 15.26
CA ALA A 224 -4.84 -8.89 15.73
C ALA A 224 -3.82 -7.98 16.41
#